data_AF-A0A9P0LXC1-F1
#
_entry.id   AF-A0A9P0LXC1-F1
#
_cell.length_a   1.000
_cell.length_b   1.000
_cell.length_c   1.000
_cell.angle_alpha   90.00
_cell.angle_beta   90.00
_cell.angle_gamma   90.00
#
_symmetry.space_group_name_H-M   'P 1'
#
loop_
_entity.id
_entity.type
_entity.pdbx_description
1 polymer ?
#
loop_
_entity_poly.entity_id
_entity_poly.type
_entity_poly.pdbx_seq_one_letter_code
_entity_poly.pdbx_strand_id
1 'polypeptide(L)'
;MLYILDFHQLNLVRPEPINHICNTDQFIVSGGNPVPTICGKSNGNHMYIDAGAGVDNPITLSVVTGDSSFQRNWKIRVLQIPCTSLNRAENGCLQYFTGVAGQILSFNYDPTSGAQLSNQDYGICIRAERNFCGVQYTQCPDPTAGKDIWYMY
;
A
#
# COMPACT_ATOMS: atom_id res chain seq x y z
N MET A 1 4.12 -18.27 -1.37
CA MET A 1 2.66 -18.08 -1.26
C MET A 1 2.41 -16.59 -1.22
N LEU A 2 1.45 -16.08 -1.99
CA LEU A 2 1.16 -14.65 -2.05
C LEU A 2 -0.05 -14.32 -1.18
N TYR A 3 0.04 -13.24 -0.42
CA TYR A 3 -1.04 -12.74 0.44
C TYR A 3 -1.40 -11.32 0.04
N ILE A 4 -2.68 -10.98 0.12
CA ILE A 4 -3.17 -9.62 0.00
C ILE A 4 -3.56 -9.15 1.40
N LEU A 5 -3.07 -7.98 1.78
CA LEU A 5 -3.50 -7.23 2.94
C LEU A 5 -4.38 -6.08 2.46
N ASP A 6 -5.70 -6.20 2.60
CA ASP A 6 -6.64 -5.14 2.26
C ASP A 6 -6.91 -4.26 3.49
N PHE A 7 -6.59 -2.97 3.38
CA PHE A 7 -6.79 -2.00 4.46
C PHE A 7 -8.20 -1.42 4.41
N HIS A 8 -9.17 -2.15 4.98
CA HIS A 8 -10.51 -1.57 5.18
C HIS A 8 -10.44 -0.32 6.06
N GLN A 9 -9.61 -0.38 7.11
CA GLN A 9 -9.22 0.77 7.92
C GLN A 9 -7.74 0.65 8.29
N LEU A 10 -6.98 1.71 8.13
CA LEU A 10 -5.65 1.89 8.70
C LEU A 10 -5.48 3.38 8.98
N ASN A 11 -5.67 3.75 10.24
CA ASN A 11 -5.51 5.11 10.74
C ASN A 11 -4.54 5.10 11.91
N LEU A 12 -3.32 5.50 11.61
CA LEU A 12 -2.23 5.69 12.55
C LEU A 12 -1.86 7.19 12.62
N VAL A 13 -1.04 7.56 13.59
CA VAL A 13 -0.43 8.88 13.63
C VAL A 13 0.35 9.10 12.33
N ARG A 14 0.23 10.32 11.79
CA ARG A 14 0.90 10.75 10.56
C ARG A 14 2.43 10.78 10.73
N PRO A 15 3.19 10.81 9.64
CA PRO A 15 4.63 11.05 9.75
C PRO A 15 4.93 12.42 10.37
N GLU A 16 6.17 12.59 10.83
CA GLU A 16 6.63 13.90 11.28
C GLU A 16 6.65 14.92 10.11
N PRO A 17 6.49 16.23 10.39
CA PRO A 17 6.16 17.21 9.35
C PRO A 17 7.35 17.69 8.50
N ILE A 18 8.59 17.36 8.85
CA ILE A 18 9.81 17.88 8.22
C ILE A 18 10.33 16.93 7.15
N ASN A 19 10.61 15.67 7.51
CA ASN A 19 11.16 14.67 6.59
C ASN A 19 10.13 13.59 6.22
N HIS A 20 8.87 13.70 6.65
CA HIS A 20 7.82 12.73 6.39
C HIS A 20 8.15 11.29 6.81
N ILE A 21 8.88 11.13 7.92
CA ILE A 21 9.25 9.83 8.48
C ILE A 21 8.22 9.35 9.51
N CYS A 22 7.89 8.07 9.46
CA CYS A 22 7.02 7.39 10.43
C CYS A 22 7.77 7.06 11.73
N ASN A 23 7.91 8.02 12.64
CA ASN A 23 8.62 7.82 13.91
C ASN A 23 7.70 7.50 15.09
N THR A 24 6.48 8.05 15.13
CA THR A 24 5.55 7.86 16.25
C THR A 24 4.78 6.55 16.12
N ASP A 25 4.10 6.36 14.99
CA ASP A 25 3.40 5.12 14.69
C ASP A 25 4.01 4.50 13.44
N GLN A 26 4.07 3.17 13.42
CA GLN A 26 4.63 2.40 12.32
C GLN A 26 3.78 1.14 12.09
N PHE A 27 3.41 0.92 10.83
CA PHE A 27 2.95 -0.36 10.34
C PHE A 27 4.08 -1.02 9.56
N ILE A 28 4.52 -2.18 10.04
CA ILE A 28 5.66 -2.92 9.53
C ILE A 28 5.19 -4.31 9.14
N VAL A 29 5.59 -4.75 7.95
CA VAL A 29 5.37 -6.12 7.47
C VAL A 29 6.73 -6.78 7.29
N SER A 30 6.91 -7.95 7.89
CA SER A 30 8.14 -8.75 7.76
C SER A 30 7.82 -10.20 7.40
N GLY A 31 8.84 -10.97 7.00
CA GLY A 31 8.69 -12.38 6.61
C GLY A 31 8.30 -12.62 5.15
N GLY A 32 8.28 -11.58 4.31
CA GLY A 32 8.02 -11.67 2.86
C GLY A 32 8.98 -10.84 2.03
N ASN A 33 8.52 -10.36 0.86
CA ASN A 33 9.24 -9.35 0.08
C ASN A 33 9.49 -8.06 0.89
N PRO A 34 10.48 -7.24 0.51
CA PRO A 34 10.67 -5.93 1.13
C PRO A 34 9.40 -5.08 1.04
N VAL A 35 8.98 -4.54 2.19
CA VAL A 35 7.84 -3.62 2.33
C VAL A 35 8.34 -2.41 3.10
N PRO A 36 8.15 -1.17 2.60
CA PRO A 36 8.48 0.02 3.35
C PRO A 36 7.54 0.17 4.55
N THR A 37 8.07 0.70 5.65
CA THR A 37 7.25 1.08 6.80
C THR A 37 6.28 2.19 6.39
N ILE A 38 5.01 2.06 6.79
CA ILE A 38 3.99 3.09 6.56
C ILE A 38 3.35 3.57 7.85
N CYS A 39 2.75 4.76 7.83
CA CYS A 39 1.99 5.35 8.93
C CYS A 39 0.93 6.30 8.37
N GLY A 40 0.17 6.95 9.24
CA GLY A 40 -0.94 7.80 8.83
C GLY A 40 -2.13 6.99 8.30
N LYS A 41 -2.75 7.48 7.21
CA LYS A 41 -4.05 6.97 6.74
C LYS A 41 -3.94 6.30 5.37
N SER A 42 -4.26 5.00 5.29
CA SER A 42 -4.23 4.23 4.02
C SER A 42 -5.50 3.40 3.81
N ASN A 43 -6.66 3.96 4.16
CA ASN A 43 -7.95 3.29 3.98
C ASN A 43 -8.23 3.05 2.49
N GLY A 44 -8.63 1.83 2.15
CA GLY A 44 -8.94 1.42 0.77
C GLY A 44 -7.72 0.97 -0.04
N ASN A 45 -6.50 1.16 0.47
CA ASN A 45 -5.30 0.63 -0.15
C ASN A 45 -5.11 -0.86 0.21
N HIS A 46 -4.15 -1.49 -0.47
CA HIS A 46 -3.79 -2.88 -0.26
C HIS A 46 -2.29 -3.09 -0.40
N MET A 47 -1.80 -4.21 0.15
CA MET A 47 -0.42 -4.68 -0.04
C MET A 47 -0.40 -6.14 -0.49
N TYR A 48 0.44 -6.43 -1.48
CA TYR A 48 0.75 -7.79 -1.93
C TYR A 48 2.06 -8.24 -1.29
N ILE A 49 1.99 -9.32 -0.51
CA ILE A 49 3.10 -9.87 0.27
C ILE A 49 3.41 -11.28 -0.19
N ASP A 50 4.56 -11.49 -0.83
CA ASP A 50 5.06 -12.80 -1.19
C ASP A 50 5.88 -13.39 -0.03
N ALA A 51 5.33 -14.40 0.65
CA ALA A 51 6.03 -15.14 1.70
C ALA A 51 7.09 -16.11 1.14
N GLY A 52 7.24 -16.22 -0.18
CA GLY A 52 8.12 -17.21 -0.80
C GLY A 52 7.64 -18.65 -0.56
N ALA A 53 8.54 -19.62 -0.74
CA ALA A 53 8.25 -21.05 -0.59
C ALA A 53 8.54 -21.59 0.83
N GLY A 54 9.07 -20.76 1.73
CA GLY A 54 9.45 -21.18 3.08
C GLY A 54 8.25 -21.22 4.03
N VAL A 55 8.10 -22.34 4.74
CA VAL A 55 7.11 -22.50 5.84
C VAL A 55 7.63 -21.96 7.18
N ASP A 56 8.93 -21.67 7.28
CA ASP A 56 9.58 -21.31 8.54
C ASP A 56 9.64 -19.80 8.83
N ASN A 57 9.26 -18.96 7.86
CA ASN A 57 9.20 -17.49 8.03
C ASN A 57 7.76 -17.01 7.83
N PRO A 58 6.94 -16.96 8.89
CA PRO A 58 5.59 -16.43 8.79
C PRO A 58 5.62 -14.92 8.51
N ILE A 59 4.64 -14.45 7.73
CA ILE A 59 4.41 -13.01 7.58
C ILE A 59 3.97 -12.47 8.93
N THR A 60 4.70 -11.47 9.45
CA THR A 60 4.38 -10.79 10.69
C THR A 60 3.92 -9.37 10.40
N LEU A 61 2.76 -9.01 10.95
CA LEU A 61 2.21 -7.66 10.89
C LEU A 61 2.44 -7.00 12.24
N SER A 62 3.24 -5.95 12.28
CA SER A 62 3.58 -5.23 13.50
C SER A 62 3.01 -3.82 13.44
N VAL A 63 2.22 -3.46 14.44
CA VAL A 63 1.77 -2.08 14.67
C VAL A 63 2.52 -1.56 15.88
N VAL A 64 3.45 -0.63 15.66
CA VAL A 64 4.15 0.09 16.72
C VAL A 64 3.46 1.42 16.92
N THR A 65 3.17 1.77 18.17
CA THR A 65 2.48 3.02 18.52
C THR A 65 3.24 3.76 19.60
N GLY A 66 3.44 5.06 19.42
CA GLY A 66 4.05 5.93 20.42
C GLY A 66 3.04 6.61 21.34
N ASP A 67 3.53 7.32 22.34
CA ASP A 67 2.68 8.09 23.26
C ASP A 67 2.14 9.34 22.57
N SER A 68 0.92 9.22 22.03
CA SER A 68 0.15 10.33 21.50
C SER A 68 -1.34 10.11 21.79
N SER A 69 -2.08 11.19 22.07
CA SER A 69 -3.53 11.18 22.29
C SER A 69 -4.35 11.00 21.00
N PHE A 70 -3.80 10.28 20.02
CA PHE A 70 -4.43 10.05 18.72
C PHE A 70 -5.32 8.80 18.75
N GLN A 71 -6.52 8.91 18.18
CA GLN A 71 -7.45 7.78 18.06
C GLN A 71 -7.04 6.88 16.88
N ARG A 72 -6.41 5.76 17.21
CA ARG A 72 -5.93 4.78 16.24
C ARG A 72 -7.01 3.74 15.95
N ASN A 73 -7.12 3.32 14.70
CA ASN A 73 -7.89 2.13 14.35
C ASN A 73 -7.28 1.42 13.14
N TRP A 74 -7.41 0.10 13.10
CA TRP A 74 -7.03 -0.69 11.95
C TRP A 74 -7.93 -1.90 11.82
N LYS A 75 -8.30 -2.20 10.57
CA LYS A 75 -9.08 -3.34 10.15
C LYS A 75 -8.49 -3.81 8.83
N ILE A 76 -7.72 -4.89 8.91
CA ILE A 76 -6.97 -5.45 7.78
C ILE A 76 -7.57 -6.81 7.45
N ARG A 77 -7.99 -6.99 6.20
CA ARG A 77 -8.42 -8.30 5.70
C ARG A 77 -7.21 -8.97 5.05
N VAL A 78 -6.94 -10.21 5.43
CA VAL A 78 -5.87 -11.02 4.84
C VAL A 78 -6.48 -12.05 3.89
N LEU A 79 -6.02 -12.08 2.64
CA LEU A 79 -6.42 -13.04 1.63
C LEU A 79 -5.21 -13.82 1.13
N GLN A 80 -5.33 -15.14 1.06
CA GLN A 80 -4.29 -15.99 0.47
C GLN A 80 -4.59 -16.23 -1.00
N ILE A 81 -3.61 -15.97 -1.88
CA ILE A 81 -3.70 -16.29 -3.31
C ILE A 81 -2.90 -17.56 -3.59
N PRO A 82 -3.54 -18.61 -4.14
CA PRO A 82 -2.84 -19.81 -4.59
C PRO A 82 -1.76 -19.47 -5.64
N CYS A 83 -0.62 -20.17 -5.58
CA CYS A 83 0.48 -19.97 -6.54
C CYS A 83 0.08 -20.21 -8.00
N THR A 84 -0.95 -21.03 -8.24
CA THR A 84 -1.49 -21.36 -9.56
C THR A 84 -2.52 -20.35 -10.08
N SER A 85 -2.81 -19.29 -9.33
CA SER A 85 -3.75 -18.26 -9.76
C SER A 85 -3.21 -17.49 -10.96
N LEU A 86 -3.98 -17.46 -12.05
CA LEU A 86 -3.66 -16.66 -13.24
C LEU A 86 -3.69 -15.16 -12.99
N ASN A 87 -4.37 -14.72 -11.93
CA ASN A 87 -4.50 -13.31 -11.55
C ASN A 87 -3.56 -12.93 -10.40
N ARG A 88 -2.47 -13.68 -10.22
CA ARG A 88 -1.44 -13.40 -9.22
C ARG A 88 -0.63 -12.18 -9.65
N ALA A 89 -0.37 -11.26 -8.73
CA ALA A 89 0.54 -10.15 -8.99
C ALA A 89 1.95 -10.68 -9.31
N GLU A 90 2.68 -9.96 -10.17
CA GLU A 90 4.06 -10.28 -10.50
C GLU A 90 4.99 -10.04 -9.29
N ASN A 91 6.20 -10.59 -9.35
CA ASN A 91 7.18 -10.39 -8.28
C ASN A 91 7.66 -8.93 -8.25
N GLY A 92 7.79 -8.35 -7.06
CA GLY A 92 8.17 -6.95 -6.88
C GLY A 92 7.00 -5.95 -6.85
N CYS A 93 5.76 -6.41 -7.07
CA CYS A 93 4.56 -5.58 -6.98
C CYS A 93 4.04 -5.52 -5.54
N LEU A 94 4.17 -4.36 -4.88
CA LEU A 94 3.55 -4.16 -3.57
C LEU A 94 2.09 -3.73 -3.69
N GLN A 95 1.76 -2.92 -4.68
CA GLN A 95 0.37 -2.68 -5.08
C GLN A 95 0.14 -3.27 -6.47
N TYR A 96 -0.98 -3.96 -6.65
CA TYR A 96 -1.38 -4.50 -7.94
C TYR A 96 -2.79 -4.05 -8.27
N PHE A 97 -2.95 -3.41 -9.42
CA PHE A 97 -4.23 -2.91 -9.90
C PHE A 97 -4.68 -3.73 -11.12
N THR A 98 -5.99 -3.95 -11.18
CA THR A 98 -6.65 -4.69 -12.27
C THR A 98 -7.88 -3.93 -12.74
N GLY A 99 -8.38 -4.27 -13.93
CA GLY A 99 -9.52 -3.60 -14.53
C GLY A 99 -9.09 -2.53 -15.55
N VAL A 100 -10.08 -2.03 -16.27
CA VAL A 100 -9.89 -1.10 -17.40
C VAL A 100 -9.77 0.36 -16.97
N ALA A 101 -10.01 0.67 -15.70
CA ALA A 101 -9.82 2.01 -15.13
C ALA A 101 -9.71 1.92 -13.60
N GLY A 102 -9.03 2.89 -13.00
CA GLY A 102 -8.88 2.97 -11.54
C GLY A 102 -8.09 4.18 -11.06
N GLN A 103 -7.99 4.31 -9.74
CA GLN A 103 -7.17 5.33 -9.08
C GLN A 103 -6.00 4.66 -8.38
N ILE A 104 -4.81 5.22 -8.59
CA ILE A 104 -3.57 4.81 -7.94
C ILE A 104 -3.26 5.88 -6.89
N LEU A 105 -3.10 5.42 -5.64
CA LEU A 105 -2.88 6.26 -4.47
C LEU A 105 -1.64 5.81 -3.74
N SER A 106 -0.78 6.76 -3.37
CA SER A 106 0.30 6.49 -2.43
C SER A 106 -0.25 6.16 -1.03
N PHE A 107 0.57 5.49 -0.22
CA PHE A 107 0.25 5.31 1.20
C PHE A 107 0.26 6.67 1.91
N ASN A 108 -0.60 6.81 2.93
CA ASN A 108 -0.84 8.08 3.62
C ASN A 108 -1.45 9.19 2.74
N TYR A 109 -2.05 8.86 1.59
CA TYR A 109 -2.80 9.84 0.80
C TYR A 109 -4.05 10.29 1.56
N ASP A 110 -4.17 11.60 1.80
CA ASP A 110 -5.38 12.26 2.28
C ASP A 110 -5.42 13.69 1.70
N PRO A 111 -6.53 14.11 1.05
CA PRO A 111 -6.58 15.37 0.32
C PRO A 111 -6.45 16.58 1.25
N THR A 112 -6.83 16.46 2.51
CA THR A 112 -6.78 17.57 3.47
C THR A 112 -5.44 17.67 4.19
N SER A 113 -4.79 16.52 4.43
CA SER A 113 -3.79 16.46 5.48
C SER A 113 -2.72 15.37 5.33
N GLY A 114 -2.81 14.59 4.25
CA GLY A 114 -1.83 13.56 3.90
C GLY A 114 -0.56 14.17 3.34
N ALA A 115 0.53 13.41 3.47
CA ALA A 115 1.83 13.76 2.95
C ALA A 115 2.52 12.48 2.44
N GLN A 116 3.27 12.60 1.36
CA GLN A 116 4.05 11.50 0.82
C GLN A 116 5.05 11.03 1.88
N LEU A 117 5.05 9.74 2.17
CA LEU A 117 5.97 9.15 3.14
C LEU A 117 7.40 9.11 2.58
N SER A 118 8.39 9.26 3.46
CA SER A 118 9.79 9.03 3.12
C SER A 118 10.17 7.55 3.14
N ASN A 119 11.28 7.23 2.47
CA ASN A 119 11.83 5.87 2.38
C ASN A 119 10.86 4.84 1.79
N GLN A 120 10.05 5.27 0.82
CA GLN A 120 9.10 4.41 0.13
C GLN A 120 9.72 3.91 -1.18
N ASP A 121 10.36 2.74 -1.13
CA ASP A 121 10.83 2.02 -2.30
C ASP A 121 9.92 0.82 -2.54
N TYR A 122 8.96 0.97 -3.45
CA TYR A 122 8.02 -0.10 -3.80
C TYR A 122 7.50 0.02 -5.24
N GLY A 123 7.19 -1.12 -5.83
CA GLY A 123 6.57 -1.21 -7.16
C GLY A 123 5.05 -1.16 -7.09
N ILE A 124 4.45 -0.38 -7.99
CA ILE A 124 3.02 -0.44 -8.32
C ILE A 124 2.89 -1.09 -9.69
N CYS A 125 2.14 -2.17 -9.77
CA CYS A 125 1.95 -2.93 -11.00
C CYS A 125 0.50 -2.84 -11.45
N ILE A 126 0.29 -2.86 -12.76
CA ILE A 126 -1.03 -2.78 -13.38
C ILE A 126 -1.13 -3.91 -14.38
N ARG A 127 -2.22 -4.67 -14.30
CA ARG A 127 -2.48 -5.76 -15.24
C ARG A 127 -2.83 -5.20 -16.62
N ALA A 128 -2.20 -5.74 -17.66
CA ALA A 128 -2.65 -5.53 -19.03
C ALA A 128 -3.97 -6.28 -19.28
N GLU A 129 -5.06 -5.56 -19.50
CA GLU A 129 -6.37 -6.15 -19.78
C GLU A 129 -6.49 -6.63 -21.24
N ARG A 130 -7.27 -7.70 -21.46
CA ARG A 130 -7.49 -8.24 -22.81
C ARG A 130 -8.13 -7.18 -23.71
N ASN A 131 -7.62 -7.07 -24.93
CA ASN A 131 -8.02 -6.07 -25.95
C ASN A 131 -7.56 -4.63 -25.66
N PHE A 132 -6.67 -4.41 -24.68
CA PHE A 132 -6.03 -3.12 -24.44
C PHE A 132 -4.55 -3.19 -24.86
N CYS A 133 -4.06 -2.12 -25.48
CA CYS A 133 -2.68 -2.05 -25.98
C CYS A 133 -1.71 -1.37 -25.00
N GLY A 134 -2.21 -0.78 -23.92
CA GLY A 134 -1.42 -0.08 -22.92
C GLY A 134 -2.31 0.57 -21.86
N VAL A 135 -1.67 1.25 -20.91
CA VAL A 135 -2.32 2.00 -19.84
C VAL A 135 -1.98 3.47 -20.04
N GLN A 136 -2.99 4.34 -20.00
CA GLN A 136 -2.79 5.78 -19.97
C GLN A 136 -2.90 6.29 -18.53
N TYR A 137 -2.05 7.26 -18.19
CA TYR A 137 -2.04 7.89 -16.88
C TYR A 137 -2.43 9.35 -17.00
N THR A 138 -3.36 9.78 -16.17
CA THR A 138 -3.71 11.19 -16.03
C THR A 138 -3.71 11.55 -14.55
N GLN A 139 -3.10 12.68 -14.21
CA GLN A 139 -3.11 13.16 -12.83
C GLN A 139 -4.55 13.47 -12.40
N CYS A 140 -4.96 13.05 -11.20
CA CYS A 140 -6.24 13.50 -10.67
C CYS A 140 -6.14 14.99 -10.28
N PRO A 141 -7.23 15.78 -10.41
CA PRO A 141 -7.25 17.14 -9.88
C PRO A 141 -7.00 17.12 -8.37
N ASP A 142 -5.81 17.49 -7.92
CA ASP A 142 -5.47 17.59 -6.50
C ASP A 142 -5.49 19.06 -6.07
N PRO A 143 -6.30 19.45 -5.07
CA PRO A 143 -6.31 20.82 -4.53
C PRO A 143 -5.01 21.19 -3.80
N THR A 144 -4.13 20.22 -3.53
CA THR A 144 -2.85 20.38 -2.86
C THR A 144 -1.72 19.91 -3.78
N ALA A 145 -0.92 20.85 -4.28
CA ALA A 145 0.23 20.55 -5.12
C ALA A 145 1.18 19.55 -4.43
N GLY A 146 1.54 18.45 -5.11
CA GLY A 146 2.55 17.49 -4.65
C GLY A 146 2.03 16.18 -4.05
N LYS A 147 0.80 15.76 -4.35
CA LYS A 147 0.30 14.43 -3.96
C LYS A 147 0.15 13.51 -5.18
N ASP A 148 0.66 12.29 -5.02
CA ASP A 148 0.77 11.30 -6.09
C ASP A 148 -0.52 10.50 -6.25
N ILE A 149 -1.51 11.12 -6.90
CA ILE A 149 -2.73 10.46 -7.32
C ILE A 149 -2.85 10.44 -8.86
N TRP A 150 -3.04 9.24 -9.41
CA TRP A 150 -3.13 9.01 -10.84
C TRP A 150 -4.38 8.22 -11.20
N TYR A 151 -5.13 8.70 -12.19
CA TYR A 151 -6.11 7.89 -12.90
C TYR A 151 -5.39 7.03 -13.94
N MET A 152 -5.67 5.73 -13.91
CA MET A 152 -5.34 4.81 -15.00
C MET A 152 -6.61 4.48 -15.79
N TYR A 153 -6.50 4.40 -17.12
CA TYR A 153 -7.54 3.91 -18.03
C TYR A 153 -6.95 3.38 -19.34
#